data_AF-A0A930SQ88-F1
#
_entry.id   AF-A0A930SQ88-F1
#
_cell.length_a   1.000
_cell.length_b   1.000
_cell.length_c   1.000
_cell.angle_alpha   90.00
_cell.angle_beta   90.00
_cell.angle_gamma   90.00
#
_symmetry.space_group_name_H-M   'P 1'
#
loop_
_entity.id
_entity.type
_entity.pdbx_description
1 polymer ?
#
loop_
_entity_poly.entity_id
_entity_poly.type
_entity_poly.pdbx_seq_one_letter_code
_entity_poly.pdbx_strand_id
1 'polypeptide(L)'
;MQTTFGNSLPALVEGQFAKERHSAEVASAVVDATSGIKPGRFVGQSGEENVRLPYSNTITLTFSADTVASNTINGNLVLNGATTAMAQVTYATSHANTMGLIAAALENITGVASAAVGADGDGNANRRLTITLDPEIDGYATGFVVAAGASQATITMANDTAEPLYGIVPLTLLEPDSSGNVQYANGAAAPVGRKAYIAVRSDDALVKGQAVYVRYYEESADDKKRGMVMASAGTSGGITRAKLFANAYVERGCAAGGLAVIGVNLPA
;
A
#
# COMPACT_ATOMS: atom_id res chain seq x y z
N MET A 1 15.33 31.33 42.15
CA MET A 1 14.25 31.59 41.18
C MET A 1 14.58 30.75 39.96
N GLN A 2 13.94 29.58 39.82
CA GLN A 2 14.20 28.64 38.73
C GLN A 2 13.31 29.04 37.55
N THR A 3 13.89 29.55 36.46
CA THR A 3 13.18 30.23 35.36
C THR A 3 12.97 29.38 34.11
N THR A 4 12.84 28.06 34.25
CA THR A 4 12.50 27.20 33.10
C THR A 4 11.80 25.93 33.56
N PHE A 5 10.47 25.90 33.46
CA PHE A 5 9.77 24.65 33.23
C PHE A 5 10.05 24.27 31.79
N GLY A 6 10.87 23.23 31.58
CA GLY A 6 11.05 22.67 30.26
C GLY A 6 9.70 22.15 29.76
N ASN A 7 9.12 22.81 28.75
CA ASN A 7 7.97 22.31 28.00
C ASN A 7 8.38 21.10 27.11
N SER A 8 9.19 20.17 27.63
CA SER A 8 9.34 18.88 26.98
C SER A 8 8.03 18.14 27.22
N LEU A 9 7.12 18.26 26.26
CA LEU A 9 6.05 17.28 26.09
C LEU A 9 6.70 15.89 26.23
N PRO A 10 6.07 14.94 26.96
CA PRO A 10 6.60 13.60 27.08
C PRO A 10 6.99 13.05 25.70
N ALA A 11 8.07 12.26 25.66
CA ALA A 11 8.49 11.62 24.42
C ALA A 11 7.29 10.87 23.83
N LEU A 12 6.97 11.15 22.56
CA LEU A 12 5.91 10.43 21.89
C LEU A 12 6.31 8.97 21.78
N VAL A 13 5.37 8.08 22.08
CA VAL A 13 5.48 6.65 21.80
C VAL A 13 4.61 6.34 20.59
N GLU A 14 5.09 5.47 19.70
CA GLU A 14 4.33 5.08 18.52
C GLU A 14 2.99 4.43 18.91
N GLY A 15 1.89 4.84 18.28
CA GLY A 15 0.53 4.42 18.64
C GLY A 15 -0.10 5.19 19.81
N GLN A 16 0.64 6.05 20.52
CA GLN A 16 0.08 6.80 21.64
C GLN A 16 -0.97 7.83 21.19
N PHE A 17 -2.09 7.91 21.92
CA PHE A 17 -3.05 8.99 21.78
C PHE A 17 -2.45 10.32 22.25
N ALA A 18 -2.50 11.35 21.40
CA ALA A 18 -1.97 12.67 21.68
C ALA A 18 -3.00 13.65 22.26
N LYS A 19 -4.29 13.29 22.30
CA LYS A 19 -5.40 14.12 22.84
C LYS A 19 -6.46 13.26 23.53
N GLU A 20 -7.13 13.83 24.53
CA GLU A 20 -8.14 13.15 25.37
C GLU A 20 -9.45 12.84 24.64
N ARG A 21 -9.84 13.63 23.62
CA ARG A 21 -11.03 13.34 22.79
C ARG A 21 -10.66 12.37 21.66
N HIS A 22 -10.96 11.09 21.88
CA HIS A 22 -10.85 10.04 20.87
C HIS A 22 -12.14 9.22 20.85
N SER A 23 -12.65 8.90 19.66
CA SER A 23 -13.49 7.71 19.50
C SER A 23 -12.61 6.62 18.92
N ALA A 24 -12.24 5.67 19.77
CA ALA A 24 -11.71 4.39 19.32
C ALA A 24 -12.91 3.47 19.10
N GLU A 25 -13.00 2.89 17.92
CA GLU A 25 -13.89 1.76 17.71
C GLU A 25 -13.06 0.49 17.88
N VAL A 26 -13.63 -0.46 18.63
CA VAL A 26 -13.03 -1.78 18.75
C VAL A 26 -13.51 -2.56 17.53
N ALA A 27 -12.66 -2.65 16.51
CA ALA A 27 -12.82 -3.63 15.46
C ALA A 27 -12.01 -4.88 15.83
N SER A 28 -12.53 -6.06 15.55
CA SER A 28 -11.80 -7.30 15.77
C SER A 28 -10.78 -7.49 14.66
N ALA A 29 -9.51 -7.17 14.88
CA ALA A 29 -8.48 -7.57 13.93
C ALA A 29 -8.44 -9.10 13.74
N VAL A 30 -9.07 -9.57 12.66
CA VAL A 30 -8.62 -10.81 12.00
C VAL A 30 -7.44 -10.39 11.15
N VAL A 31 -6.31 -10.38 11.82
CA VAL A 31 -5.01 -10.34 11.16
C VAL A 31 -4.82 -11.75 10.59
N ASP A 32 -4.76 -11.88 9.27
CA ASP A 32 -4.18 -13.07 8.59
C ASP A 32 -3.02 -12.65 7.68
N ALA A 33 -2.23 -11.70 8.17
CA ALA A 33 -1.17 -11.06 7.41
C ALA A 33 0.09 -10.89 8.27
N THR A 34 0.94 -11.91 8.20
CA THR A 34 2.40 -11.89 8.38
C THR A 34 2.95 -11.07 9.57
N SER A 35 3.22 -11.78 10.68
CA SER A 35 4.03 -11.32 11.82
C SER A 35 3.41 -10.28 12.76
N GLY A 36 2.10 -9.98 12.65
CA GLY A 36 1.38 -9.09 13.58
C GLY A 36 1.39 -7.61 13.18
N ILE A 37 0.61 -6.78 13.87
CA ILE A 37 0.47 -5.34 13.57
C ILE A 37 1.06 -4.51 14.70
N LYS A 38 2.06 -3.67 14.39
CA LYS A 38 2.64 -2.73 15.35
C LYS A 38 1.67 -1.56 15.64
N PRO A 39 1.67 -1.01 16.88
CA PRO A 39 1.02 0.25 17.18
C PRO A 39 1.49 1.39 16.27
N GLY A 40 0.63 2.37 16.03
CA GLY A 40 0.89 3.53 15.18
C GLY A 40 0.89 3.22 13.69
N ARG A 41 0.45 2.03 13.26
CA ARG A 41 0.30 1.71 11.85
C ARG A 41 -1.11 1.97 11.36
N PHE A 42 -1.20 2.52 10.15
CA PHE A 42 -2.44 2.51 9.38
C PHE A 42 -2.78 1.10 8.92
N VAL A 43 -4.07 0.78 8.96
CA VAL A 43 -4.62 -0.51 8.55
C VAL A 43 -5.73 -0.32 7.52
N GLY A 44 -5.82 -1.26 6.58
CA GLY A 44 -6.93 -1.43 5.66
C GLY A 44 -7.98 -2.38 6.23
N GLN A 45 -9.22 -2.24 5.75
CA GLN A 45 -10.30 -3.18 6.07
C GLN A 45 -10.15 -4.47 5.26
N SER A 46 -10.33 -5.63 5.91
CA SER A 46 -10.16 -6.97 5.33
C SER A 46 -11.39 -7.85 5.57
N GLY A 47 -12.56 -7.39 5.16
CA GLY A 47 -13.86 -7.99 5.48
C GLY A 47 -14.68 -7.12 6.42
N GLU A 48 -15.82 -7.62 6.90
CA GLU A 48 -16.76 -6.78 7.66
C GLU A 48 -16.19 -6.29 9.00
N GLU A 49 -15.45 -7.15 9.72
CA GLU A 49 -14.97 -6.85 11.08
C GLU A 49 -13.46 -6.77 11.21
N ASN A 50 -12.72 -7.00 10.12
CA ASN A 50 -11.30 -7.35 10.17
C ASN A 50 -10.41 -6.24 9.63
N VAL A 51 -9.18 -6.15 10.14
CA VAL A 51 -8.20 -5.16 9.67
C VAL A 51 -6.82 -5.79 9.49
N ARG A 52 -6.05 -5.26 8.54
CA ARG A 52 -4.67 -5.67 8.27
C ARG A 52 -3.82 -4.51 7.75
N LEU A 53 -2.51 -4.72 7.67
CA LEU A 53 -1.65 -3.73 7.01
C LEU A 53 -1.96 -3.67 5.50
N PRO A 54 -1.99 -2.48 4.88
CA PRO A 54 -2.42 -2.33 3.49
C PRO A 54 -1.47 -2.96 2.47
N TYR A 55 -1.97 -3.83 1.59
CA TYR A 55 -1.17 -4.48 0.54
C TYR A 55 -1.12 -3.71 -0.78
N SER A 56 0.00 -3.82 -1.50
CA SER A 56 0.11 -3.49 -2.92
C SER A 56 -0.53 -4.60 -3.76
N ASN A 57 -1.86 -4.58 -3.90
CA ASN A 57 -2.63 -5.67 -4.52
C ASN A 57 -3.33 -5.27 -5.82
N THR A 58 -3.05 -4.08 -6.36
CA THR A 58 -3.51 -3.66 -7.67
C THR A 58 -2.33 -3.23 -8.52
N ILE A 59 -2.25 -3.73 -9.74
CA ILE A 59 -1.19 -3.39 -10.70
C ILE A 59 -1.86 -2.89 -11.97
N THR A 60 -1.32 -1.83 -12.56
CA THR A 60 -1.71 -1.32 -13.86
C THR A 60 -0.53 -1.39 -14.82
N LEU A 61 -0.76 -1.98 -15.99
CA LEU A 61 0.15 -1.89 -17.15
C LEU A 61 -0.52 -1.01 -18.20
N THR A 62 0.19 0.00 -18.70
CA THR A 62 -0.30 0.89 -19.76
C THR A 62 0.64 0.85 -20.94
N PHE A 63 0.10 0.51 -22.12
CA PHE A 63 0.83 0.44 -23.37
C PHE A 63 0.76 1.79 -24.07
N SER A 64 1.90 2.31 -24.55
CA SER A 64 1.94 3.61 -25.23
C SER A 64 1.40 3.60 -26.67
N ALA A 65 1.21 2.41 -27.25
CA ALA A 65 0.68 2.21 -28.59
C ALA A 65 0.09 0.81 -28.73
N ASP A 66 -0.62 0.57 -29.82
CA ASP A 66 -1.12 -0.75 -30.18
C ASP A 66 0.04 -1.70 -30.46
N THR A 67 -0.13 -2.96 -30.07
CA THR A 67 0.74 -4.05 -30.50
C THR A 67 0.49 -4.35 -31.98
N VAL A 68 1.53 -4.79 -32.68
CA VAL A 68 1.52 -5.08 -34.11
C VAL A 68 2.06 -6.47 -34.42
N ALA A 69 1.89 -6.90 -35.67
CA ALA A 69 2.40 -8.16 -36.18
C ALA A 69 3.83 -8.48 -35.72
N SER A 70 4.02 -9.70 -35.27
CA SER A 70 5.28 -10.23 -34.74
C SER A 70 5.77 -9.62 -33.43
N ASN A 71 5.01 -8.74 -32.77
CA ASN A 71 5.34 -8.39 -31.39
C ASN A 71 5.29 -9.63 -30.49
N THR A 72 6.21 -9.69 -29.54
CA THR A 72 6.21 -10.64 -28.42
C THR A 72 6.19 -9.85 -27.11
N ILE A 73 5.38 -10.27 -26.16
CA ILE A 73 5.16 -9.61 -24.89
C ILE A 73 5.46 -10.60 -23.77
N ASN A 74 6.33 -10.20 -22.86
CA ASN A 74 6.67 -10.93 -21.65
C ASN A 74 6.94 -9.94 -20.50
N GLY A 75 6.94 -10.45 -19.27
CA GLY A 75 7.14 -9.68 -18.05
C GLY A 75 7.06 -10.57 -16.83
N ASN A 76 7.25 -9.98 -15.65
CA ASN A 76 7.22 -10.68 -14.39
C ASN A 76 6.32 -9.98 -13.38
N LEU A 77 5.69 -10.77 -12.52
CA LEU A 77 5.10 -10.29 -11.28
C LEU A 77 6.03 -10.68 -10.13
N VAL A 78 6.23 -9.76 -9.19
CA VAL A 78 6.86 -10.07 -7.90
C VAL A 78 5.73 -10.20 -6.90
N LEU A 79 5.47 -11.41 -6.40
CA LEU A 79 4.39 -11.75 -5.49
C LEU A 79 5.00 -12.23 -4.16
N ASN A 80 4.72 -11.54 -3.06
CA ASN A 80 5.31 -11.80 -1.74
C ASN A 80 6.84 -11.95 -1.79
N GLY A 81 7.50 -11.13 -2.62
CA GLY A 81 8.95 -11.16 -2.84
C GLY A 81 9.47 -12.22 -3.83
N ALA A 82 8.64 -13.18 -4.25
CA ALA A 82 9.00 -14.17 -5.25
C ALA A 82 8.70 -13.65 -6.67
N THR A 83 9.65 -13.80 -7.59
CA THR A 83 9.46 -13.40 -9.00
C THR A 83 8.85 -14.55 -9.81
N THR A 84 7.74 -14.30 -10.49
CA THR A 84 7.07 -15.24 -11.38
C THR A 84 6.91 -14.62 -12.76
N ALA A 85 7.44 -15.30 -13.79
CA ALA A 85 7.32 -14.87 -15.18
C ALA A 85 5.93 -15.21 -15.73
N MET A 86 5.35 -14.30 -16.51
CA MET A 86 4.17 -14.63 -17.33
C MET A 86 4.59 -15.54 -18.50
N ALA A 87 3.66 -16.36 -18.99
CA ALA A 87 3.84 -17.01 -20.28
C ALA A 87 3.97 -15.95 -21.40
N GLN A 88 4.96 -16.09 -22.28
CA GLN A 88 5.12 -15.14 -23.38
C GLN A 88 3.90 -15.15 -24.30
N VAL A 89 3.38 -13.97 -24.63
CA VAL A 89 2.30 -13.79 -25.61
C VAL A 89 2.88 -13.23 -26.89
N THR A 90 2.62 -13.91 -28.01
CA THR A 90 2.92 -13.36 -29.34
C THR A 90 1.67 -12.68 -29.89
N TYR A 91 1.85 -11.61 -30.64
CA TYR A 91 0.78 -10.90 -31.31
C TYR A 91 -0.17 -11.86 -32.04
N ALA A 92 -1.46 -11.75 -31.72
CA ALA A 92 -2.54 -12.47 -32.37
C ALA A 92 -3.14 -11.62 -33.50
N THR A 93 -4.29 -11.98 -34.07
CA THR A 93 -4.85 -11.29 -35.25
C THR A 93 -5.07 -9.77 -35.07
N SER A 94 -5.21 -9.27 -33.84
CA SER A 94 -5.42 -7.85 -33.53
C SER A 94 -4.78 -7.45 -32.19
N HIS A 95 -4.62 -6.15 -31.97
CA HIS A 95 -4.20 -5.60 -30.68
C HIS A 95 -5.16 -6.03 -29.55
N ALA A 96 -6.47 -5.89 -29.75
CA ALA A 96 -7.48 -6.28 -28.75
C ALA A 96 -7.38 -7.78 -28.39
N ASN A 97 -7.23 -8.66 -29.38
CA ASN A 97 -7.05 -10.09 -29.13
C ASN A 97 -5.74 -10.37 -28.38
N THR A 98 -4.67 -9.66 -28.74
CA THR A 98 -3.37 -9.79 -28.06
C THR A 98 -3.46 -9.36 -26.59
N MET A 99 -4.16 -8.26 -26.30
CA MET A 99 -4.36 -7.77 -24.93
C MET A 99 -5.21 -8.73 -24.10
N GLY A 100 -6.23 -9.34 -24.69
CA GLY A 100 -7.00 -10.42 -24.05
C GLY A 100 -6.15 -11.65 -23.72
N LEU A 101 -5.22 -12.03 -24.61
CA LEU A 101 -4.28 -13.13 -24.35
C LEU A 101 -3.27 -12.79 -23.25
N ILE A 102 -2.80 -11.54 -23.17
CA ILE A 102 -1.94 -11.07 -22.07
C ILE A 102 -2.69 -11.14 -20.74
N ALA A 103 -3.94 -10.66 -20.69
CA ALA A 103 -4.79 -10.76 -19.50
C ALA A 103 -4.93 -12.21 -19.04
N ALA A 104 -5.31 -13.12 -19.95
CA ALA A 104 -5.43 -14.54 -19.64
C ALA A 104 -4.10 -15.16 -19.17
N ALA A 105 -2.97 -14.79 -19.77
CA ALA A 105 -1.66 -15.29 -19.34
C ALA A 105 -1.31 -14.83 -17.91
N LEU A 106 -1.70 -13.63 -17.51
CA LEU A 106 -1.48 -13.09 -16.17
C LEU A 106 -2.43 -13.69 -15.14
N GLU A 107 -3.70 -13.88 -15.50
CA GLU A 107 -4.71 -14.50 -14.64
C GLU A 107 -4.39 -15.98 -14.33
N ASN A 108 -3.60 -16.64 -15.17
CA ASN A 108 -3.10 -18.00 -14.91
C ASN A 108 -1.94 -18.06 -13.88
N ILE A 109 -1.43 -16.92 -13.40
CA ILE A 109 -0.39 -16.89 -12.36
C ILE A 109 -1.07 -17.04 -10.99
N THR A 110 -0.67 -18.05 -10.21
CA THR A 110 -1.14 -18.24 -8.83
C THR A 110 -0.92 -16.97 -7.98
N GLY A 111 -1.97 -16.49 -7.31
CA GLY A 111 -1.96 -15.24 -6.54
C GLY A 111 -2.58 -14.05 -7.28
N VAL A 112 -2.94 -14.20 -8.56
CA VAL A 112 -3.70 -13.22 -9.33
C VAL A 112 -5.19 -13.58 -9.27
N ALA A 113 -6.01 -12.69 -8.71
CA ALA A 113 -7.46 -12.86 -8.62
C ALA A 113 -8.17 -12.53 -9.94
N SER A 114 -7.67 -11.53 -10.68
CA SER A 114 -8.20 -11.17 -12.01
C SER A 114 -7.20 -10.34 -12.80
N ALA A 115 -7.31 -10.40 -14.13
CA ALA A 115 -6.66 -9.47 -15.05
C ALA A 115 -7.66 -8.98 -16.10
N ALA A 116 -7.88 -7.66 -16.17
CA ALA A 116 -8.89 -7.06 -17.03
C ALA A 116 -8.27 -6.06 -18.01
N VAL A 117 -8.74 -6.12 -19.25
CA VAL A 117 -8.40 -5.16 -20.30
C VAL A 117 -9.37 -3.97 -20.20
N GLY A 118 -8.83 -2.76 -20.24
CA GLY A 118 -9.59 -1.51 -20.17
C GLY A 118 -9.03 -0.43 -21.10
N ALA A 119 -9.69 0.72 -21.10
CA ALA A 119 -9.20 1.91 -21.80
C ALA A 119 -8.01 2.54 -21.06
N ASP A 120 -7.12 3.18 -21.82
CA ASP A 120 -6.12 4.07 -21.23
C ASP A 120 -6.76 5.41 -20.76
N GLY A 121 -5.93 6.28 -20.17
CA GLY A 121 -6.36 7.60 -19.70
C GLY A 121 -6.85 8.55 -20.81
N ASP A 122 -6.57 8.22 -22.07
CA ASP A 122 -6.94 9.00 -23.26
C ASP A 122 -8.16 8.42 -23.98
N GLY A 123 -8.79 7.37 -23.42
CA GLY A 123 -9.99 6.75 -23.96
C GLY A 123 -9.74 5.73 -25.08
N ASN A 124 -8.48 5.37 -25.36
CA ASN A 124 -8.19 4.28 -26.29
C ASN A 124 -8.52 2.95 -25.62
N ALA A 125 -9.55 2.27 -26.13
CA ALA A 125 -9.92 0.95 -25.64
C ALA A 125 -8.76 -0.04 -25.82
N ASN A 126 -8.51 -0.85 -24.79
CA ASN A 126 -7.57 -1.96 -24.76
C ASN A 126 -6.08 -1.64 -24.57
N ARG A 127 -5.69 -0.41 -24.21
CA ARG A 127 -4.27 -0.11 -23.90
C ARG A 127 -3.89 -0.22 -22.43
N ARG A 128 -4.85 -0.55 -21.57
CA ARG A 128 -4.63 -0.70 -20.13
C ARG A 128 -4.97 -2.12 -19.69
N LEU A 129 -4.09 -2.72 -18.90
CA LEU A 129 -4.37 -3.92 -18.12
C LEU A 129 -4.40 -3.57 -16.64
N THR A 130 -5.46 -3.97 -15.96
CA THR A 130 -5.56 -3.90 -14.51
C THR A 130 -5.53 -5.31 -13.96
N ILE A 131 -4.54 -5.60 -13.13
CA ILE A 131 -4.33 -6.87 -12.47
C ILE A 131 -4.68 -6.68 -11.00
N THR A 132 -5.62 -7.47 -10.50
CA THR A 132 -5.97 -7.51 -9.08
C THR A 132 -5.39 -8.78 -8.50
N LEU A 133 -4.54 -8.65 -7.49
CA LEU A 133 -3.99 -9.79 -6.78
C LEU A 133 -5.00 -10.30 -5.76
N ASP A 134 -4.82 -11.54 -5.31
CA ASP A 134 -5.60 -12.07 -4.19
C ASP A 134 -5.44 -11.15 -2.97
N PRO A 135 -6.46 -11.07 -2.09
CA PRO A 135 -6.45 -10.11 -0.98
C PRO A 135 -5.18 -10.18 -0.11
N GLU A 136 -4.56 -11.35 0.06
CA GLU A 136 -3.40 -11.56 0.93
C GLU A 136 -2.04 -11.51 0.21
N ILE A 137 -2.05 -11.14 -1.07
CA ILE A 137 -0.84 -11.08 -1.89
C ILE A 137 -0.41 -9.62 -2.03
N ASP A 138 0.83 -9.37 -1.63
CA ASP A 138 1.55 -8.15 -1.98
C ASP A 138 2.29 -8.36 -3.29
N GLY A 139 2.22 -7.40 -4.19
CA GLY A 139 3.00 -7.50 -5.41
C GLY A 139 3.07 -6.27 -6.29
N TYR A 140 3.91 -6.39 -7.31
CA TYR A 140 4.13 -5.39 -8.33
C TYR A 140 4.63 -6.04 -9.62
N ALA A 141 4.48 -5.33 -10.74
CA ALA A 141 5.00 -5.76 -12.03
C ALA A 141 6.44 -5.28 -12.24
N THR A 142 7.25 -6.09 -12.92
CA THR A 142 8.61 -5.74 -13.33
C THR A 142 8.99 -6.40 -14.66
N GLY A 143 9.89 -5.77 -15.41
CA GLY A 143 10.48 -6.34 -16.62
C GLY A 143 9.50 -6.56 -17.78
N PHE A 144 8.34 -5.90 -17.79
CA PHE A 144 7.42 -5.97 -18.91
C PHE A 144 8.00 -5.27 -20.15
N VAL A 145 8.00 -5.97 -21.28
CA VAL A 145 8.53 -5.46 -22.55
C VAL A 145 7.71 -5.96 -23.73
N VAL A 146 7.56 -5.09 -24.73
CA VAL A 146 7.15 -5.49 -26.08
C VAL A 146 8.41 -5.56 -26.94
N ALA A 147 8.70 -6.73 -27.49
CA ALA A 147 9.84 -6.98 -28.35
C ALA A 147 9.39 -7.39 -29.76
N ALA A 148 10.33 -7.40 -30.72
CA ALA A 148 10.12 -7.76 -32.12
C ALA A 148 9.02 -6.92 -32.84
N GLY A 149 8.74 -7.22 -34.10
CA GLY A 149 7.77 -6.47 -34.93
C GLY A 149 8.29 -5.14 -35.48
N ALA A 150 7.46 -4.47 -36.27
CA ALA A 150 7.82 -3.20 -36.93
C ALA A 150 7.80 -1.98 -35.98
N SER A 151 7.09 -2.08 -34.86
CA SER A 151 7.07 -1.09 -33.78
C SER A 151 6.94 -1.79 -32.42
N GLN A 152 7.46 -1.19 -31.37
CA GLN A 152 7.39 -1.70 -30.00
C GLN A 152 6.79 -0.66 -29.07
N ALA A 153 5.60 -0.94 -28.55
CA ALA A 153 5.01 -0.10 -27.52
C ALA A 153 5.85 -0.18 -26.23
N THR A 154 6.00 0.94 -25.54
CA THR A 154 6.55 0.97 -24.18
C THR A 154 5.45 0.63 -23.19
N ILE A 155 5.78 -0.10 -22.13
CA ILE A 155 4.84 -0.45 -21.05
C ILE A 155 5.20 0.35 -19.80
N THR A 156 4.29 1.20 -19.36
CA THR A 156 4.37 1.84 -18.04
C THR A 156 3.69 0.96 -17.01
N MET A 157 4.38 0.71 -15.90
CA MET A 157 3.91 -0.08 -14.78
C MET A 157 3.59 0.85 -13.62
N ALA A 158 2.49 0.58 -12.92
CA ALA A 158 2.13 1.24 -11.68
C ALA A 158 1.48 0.23 -10.74
N ASN A 159 1.62 0.44 -9.45
CA ASN A 159 0.97 -0.35 -8.41
C ASN A 159 0.16 0.57 -7.48
N ASP A 160 -0.90 0.03 -6.90
CA ASP A 160 -1.79 0.68 -5.94
C ASP A 160 -2.34 -0.37 -4.97
N THR A 161 -3.09 0.09 -3.98
CA THR A 161 -3.90 -0.74 -3.09
C THR A 161 -5.39 -0.54 -3.38
N ALA A 162 -6.13 -1.65 -3.50
CA ALA A 162 -7.58 -1.65 -3.57
C ALA A 162 -8.23 -1.49 -2.19
N GLU A 163 -7.46 -1.60 -1.10
CA GLU A 163 -7.98 -1.64 0.25
C GLU A 163 -8.41 -0.25 0.73
N PRO A 164 -9.64 -0.10 1.24
CA PRO A 164 -10.02 1.11 1.94
C PRO A 164 -9.28 1.17 3.28
N LEU A 165 -8.57 2.27 3.51
CA LEU A 165 -7.93 2.53 4.80
C LEU A 165 -8.99 2.75 5.88
N TYR A 166 -8.87 2.00 6.97
CA TYR A 166 -9.87 1.91 8.04
C TYR A 166 -9.51 2.76 9.26
N GLY A 167 -8.22 2.96 9.55
CA GLY A 167 -7.76 3.83 10.63
C GLY A 167 -6.34 3.52 11.09
N ILE A 168 -6.00 3.98 12.29
CA ILE A 168 -4.67 3.79 12.90
C ILE A 168 -4.81 2.92 14.15
N VAL A 169 -3.94 1.92 14.28
CA VAL A 169 -3.87 1.07 15.47
C VAL A 169 -3.23 1.85 16.63
N PRO A 170 -3.94 2.09 17.75
CA PRO A 170 -3.35 2.75 18.91
C PRO A 170 -2.50 1.77 19.72
N LEU A 171 -1.60 2.31 20.53
CA LEU A 171 -0.95 1.57 21.59
C LEU A 171 -1.94 1.42 22.74
N THR A 172 -2.36 0.19 23.03
CA THR A 172 -3.01 -0.14 24.30
C THR A 172 -2.00 -0.65 25.31
N LEU A 173 -2.45 -1.13 26.48
CA LEU A 173 -1.64 -1.85 27.47
C LEU A 173 -1.14 -3.21 26.94
N LEU A 174 -0.56 -3.22 25.74
CA LEU A 174 0.13 -4.36 25.17
C LEU A 174 1.44 -4.53 25.93
N GLU A 175 1.65 -5.75 26.40
CA GLU A 175 2.93 -6.14 26.97
C GLU A 175 3.89 -6.57 25.85
N PRO A 176 5.19 -6.27 25.96
CA PRO A 176 6.19 -6.80 25.05
C PRO A 176 6.19 -8.33 25.03
N ASP A 177 6.37 -8.92 23.85
CA ASP A 177 6.58 -10.36 23.71
C ASP A 177 7.96 -10.79 24.26
N SER A 178 8.26 -12.09 24.17
CA SER A 178 9.53 -12.65 24.64
C SER A 178 10.77 -12.10 23.92
N SER A 179 10.59 -11.44 22.78
CA SER A 179 11.64 -10.77 21.99
C SER A 179 11.65 -9.25 22.21
N GLY A 180 10.78 -8.73 23.08
CA GLY A 180 10.65 -7.31 23.38
C GLY A 180 9.78 -6.52 22.39
N ASN A 181 9.07 -7.18 21.48
CA ASN A 181 8.21 -6.50 20.50
C ASN A 181 6.83 -6.20 21.08
N VAL A 182 6.30 -5.02 20.76
CA VAL A 182 4.93 -4.62 21.11
C VAL A 182 4.09 -4.62 19.84
N GLN A 183 3.21 -5.61 19.69
CA GLN A 183 2.37 -5.77 18.50
C GLN A 183 1.12 -6.62 18.79
N TYR A 184 0.08 -6.45 17.98
CA TYR A 184 -1.09 -7.32 17.98
C TYR A 184 -0.78 -8.60 17.19
N ALA A 185 -1.03 -9.75 17.80
CA ALA A 185 -0.77 -11.06 17.20
C ALA A 185 -1.76 -11.39 16.05
N ASN A 186 -1.41 -12.39 15.25
CA ASN A 186 -2.29 -12.89 14.20
C ASN A 186 -3.64 -13.38 14.79
N GLY A 187 -4.77 -13.02 14.18
CA GLY A 187 -6.12 -13.36 14.68
C GLY A 187 -6.56 -12.68 15.99
N ALA A 188 -5.75 -11.79 16.59
CA ALA A 188 -6.12 -11.08 17.81
C ALA A 188 -6.80 -9.76 17.50
N ALA A 189 -7.91 -9.44 18.17
CA ALA A 189 -8.60 -8.17 18.01
C ALA A 189 -7.68 -6.96 18.29
N ALA A 190 -7.64 -5.98 17.38
CA ALA A 190 -6.85 -4.77 17.52
C ALA A 190 -7.76 -3.54 17.46
N PRO A 191 -7.76 -2.67 18.48
CA PRO A 191 -8.51 -1.43 18.45
C PRO A 191 -8.04 -0.55 17.29
N VAL A 192 -8.96 0.26 16.75
CA VAL A 192 -8.62 1.20 15.68
C VAL A 192 -9.14 2.59 16.00
N GLY A 193 -8.24 3.56 15.99
CA GLY A 193 -8.57 4.97 16.05
C GLY A 193 -9.11 5.44 14.71
N ARG A 194 -10.41 5.77 14.66
CA ARG A 194 -11.10 6.28 13.46
C ARG A 194 -11.40 7.79 13.55
N LYS A 195 -11.55 8.32 14.77
CA LYS A 195 -11.53 9.77 15.06
C LYS A 195 -10.58 10.04 16.22
N ALA A 196 -9.31 10.19 15.89
CA ALA A 196 -8.23 10.18 16.87
C ALA A 196 -7.04 11.03 16.42
N TYR A 197 -6.17 11.34 17.39
CA TYR A 197 -4.87 11.95 17.18
C TYR A 197 -3.83 10.96 17.68
N ILE A 198 -3.14 10.26 16.78
CA ILE A 198 -2.24 9.16 17.14
C ILE A 198 -0.83 9.46 16.63
N ALA A 199 0.16 9.12 17.44
CA ALA A 199 1.57 9.19 17.05
C ALA A 199 1.91 8.09 16.04
N VAL A 200 2.39 8.48 14.87
CA VAL A 200 2.76 7.59 13.76
C VAL A 200 4.15 7.95 13.26
N ARG A 201 4.98 6.95 12.98
CA ARG A 201 6.31 7.17 12.42
C ARG A 201 6.22 7.56 10.95
N SER A 202 7.02 8.55 10.56
CA SER A 202 7.16 8.97 9.18
C SER A 202 8.55 8.70 8.64
N ASP A 203 8.62 8.26 7.39
CA ASP A 203 9.89 8.14 6.66
C ASP A 203 10.41 9.50 6.20
N ASP A 204 9.51 10.46 5.96
CA ASP A 204 9.83 11.80 5.49
C ASP A 204 9.69 12.83 6.62
N ALA A 205 10.28 14.01 6.41
CA ALA A 205 9.92 15.16 7.22
C ALA A 205 8.47 15.57 6.91
N LEU A 206 7.67 15.78 7.96
CA LEU A 206 6.28 16.20 7.85
C LEU A 206 6.08 17.54 8.52
N VAL A 207 5.23 18.38 7.92
CA VAL A 207 4.84 19.68 8.46
C VAL A 207 3.37 19.69 8.83
N LYS A 208 2.99 20.47 9.85
CA LYS A 208 1.59 20.60 10.27
C LYS A 208 0.71 21.05 9.10
N GLY A 209 -0.45 20.41 8.95
CA GLY A 209 -1.43 20.68 7.90
C GLY A 209 -1.13 20.01 6.56
N GLN A 210 0.01 19.31 6.44
CA GLN A 210 0.33 18.57 5.23
C GLN A 210 -0.61 17.37 5.03
N ALA A 211 -0.83 17.03 3.76
CA ALA A 211 -1.49 15.80 3.36
C ALA A 211 -0.71 14.57 3.84
N VAL A 212 -1.43 13.50 4.18
CA VAL A 212 -0.85 12.25 4.69
C VAL A 212 -0.89 11.19 3.61
N TYR A 213 0.28 10.67 3.23
CA TYR A 213 0.38 9.49 2.37
C TYR A 213 0.69 8.27 3.21
N VAL A 214 -0.11 7.21 3.08
CA VAL A 214 0.00 5.97 3.84
C VAL A 214 0.69 4.91 2.98
N ARG A 215 1.72 4.30 3.55
CA ARG A 215 2.53 3.30 2.86
C ARG A 215 1.82 1.96 2.79
N TYR A 216 1.77 1.40 1.59
CA TYR A 216 1.22 0.05 1.33
C TYR A 216 2.28 -0.91 0.77
N TYR A 217 3.32 -0.39 0.13
CA TYR A 217 4.43 -1.20 -0.37
C TYR A 217 5.34 -1.66 0.78
N GLU A 218 5.62 -2.96 0.86
CA GLU A 218 6.56 -3.53 1.81
C GLU A 218 8.00 -3.47 1.28
N GLU A 219 8.88 -2.86 2.06
CA GLU A 219 10.32 -2.83 1.79
C GLU A 219 11.04 -3.80 2.73
N SER A 220 12.07 -4.47 2.22
CA SER A 220 12.94 -5.35 3.01
C SER A 220 13.79 -4.52 3.98
N ALA A 221 13.44 -4.51 5.26
CA ALA A 221 14.25 -3.99 6.38
C ALA A 221 13.61 -4.37 7.72
N ASP A 222 14.35 -4.22 8.83
CA ASP A 222 13.93 -4.52 10.21
C ASP A 222 12.65 -3.77 10.65
N ASP A 223 12.30 -2.66 9.98
CA ASP A 223 11.13 -1.85 10.33
C ASP A 223 10.03 -1.80 9.25
N LYS A 224 9.84 -2.89 8.48
CA LYS A 224 8.68 -3.12 7.56
C LYS A 224 7.71 -1.95 7.49
N LYS A 225 7.87 -1.10 6.47
CA LYS A 225 7.33 0.27 6.47
C LYS A 225 5.84 0.40 6.15
N ARG A 226 5.15 -0.72 5.97
CA ARG A 226 3.72 -0.74 5.67
C ARG A 226 2.92 -0.13 6.82
N GLY A 227 1.92 0.67 6.49
CA GLY A 227 1.12 1.43 7.45
C GLY A 227 1.80 2.65 8.07
N MET A 228 3.07 2.94 7.74
CA MET A 228 3.71 4.21 8.10
C MET A 228 3.20 5.35 7.21
N VAL A 229 3.58 6.58 7.56
CA VAL A 229 3.23 7.77 6.76
C VAL A 229 4.43 8.39 6.07
N MET A 230 4.18 9.12 5.00
CA MET A 230 5.19 9.90 4.27
C MET A 230 4.58 11.14 3.62
N ALA A 231 5.44 11.99 3.05
CA ALA A 231 5.07 13.32 2.55
C ALA A 231 4.44 13.30 1.16
N SER A 232 4.61 12.20 0.41
CA SER A 232 4.17 12.04 -0.98
C SER A 232 3.89 10.58 -1.31
N ALA A 233 3.46 10.27 -2.54
CA ALA A 233 3.23 8.89 -2.95
C ALA A 233 4.52 8.04 -3.02
N GLY A 234 5.68 8.70 -3.21
CA GLY A 234 6.99 8.08 -3.33
C GLY A 234 7.08 7.12 -4.51
N THR A 235 7.72 7.54 -5.61
CA THR A 235 7.94 6.68 -6.78
C THR A 235 9.42 6.37 -6.93
N SER A 236 9.78 5.09 -6.94
CA SER A 236 11.15 4.64 -7.21
C SER A 236 11.12 3.40 -8.10
N GLY A 237 11.83 3.44 -9.23
CA GLY A 237 11.85 2.32 -10.18
C GLY A 237 10.48 1.95 -10.76
N GLY A 238 9.56 2.91 -10.86
CA GLY A 238 8.17 2.66 -11.31
C GLY A 238 7.24 2.09 -10.22
N ILE A 239 7.72 1.96 -8.98
CA ILE A 239 6.95 1.48 -7.84
C ILE A 239 6.46 2.69 -7.04
N THR A 240 5.14 2.81 -6.93
CA THR A 240 4.47 3.74 -6.01
C THR A 240 4.40 3.10 -4.62
N ARG A 241 4.80 3.83 -3.58
CA ARG A 241 4.99 3.28 -2.23
C ARG A 241 3.83 3.59 -1.29
N ALA A 242 3.12 4.69 -1.53
CA ALA A 242 2.10 5.20 -0.64
C ALA A 242 0.93 5.85 -1.37
N LYS A 243 -0.23 5.85 -0.72
CA LYS A 243 -1.49 6.39 -1.23
C LYS A 243 -1.95 7.55 -0.36
N LEU A 244 -2.48 8.60 -0.99
CA LEU A 244 -3.07 9.73 -0.26
C LEU A 244 -4.24 9.25 0.60
N PHE A 245 -4.25 9.62 1.87
CA PHE A 245 -5.38 9.39 2.75
C PHE A 245 -6.09 10.71 3.09
N ALA A 246 -7.15 11.01 2.33
CA ALA A 246 -7.84 12.30 2.37
C ALA A 246 -8.50 12.63 3.72
N ASN A 247 -8.82 11.61 4.53
CA ASN A 247 -9.44 11.76 5.86
C ASN A 247 -8.42 11.90 7.00
N ALA A 248 -7.15 12.17 6.66
CA ALA A 248 -6.09 12.39 7.62
C ALA A 248 -5.26 13.64 7.32
N TYR A 249 -4.70 14.23 8.37
CA TYR A 249 -3.81 15.37 8.28
C TYR A 249 -2.73 15.34 9.37
N VAL A 250 -1.62 16.00 9.12
CA VAL A 250 -0.54 16.14 10.10
C VAL A 250 -0.93 17.20 11.13
N GLU A 251 -1.18 16.81 12.38
CA GLU A 251 -1.47 17.76 13.48
C GLU A 251 -0.19 18.27 14.14
N ARG A 252 0.83 17.40 14.23
CA ARG A 252 2.19 17.74 14.67
C ARG A 252 3.19 17.10 13.72
N GLY A 253 4.04 17.92 13.12
CA GLY A 253 5.10 17.46 12.22
C GLY A 253 6.27 16.77 12.92
N CYS A 254 7.17 16.21 12.13
CA CYS A 254 8.39 15.54 12.59
C CYS A 254 9.52 15.69 11.55
N ALA A 255 10.75 15.40 11.97
CA ALA A 255 11.84 15.12 11.03
C ALA A 255 11.66 13.72 10.41
N ALA A 256 12.39 13.45 9.33
CA ALA A 256 12.46 12.11 8.72
C ALA A 256 12.85 11.04 9.75
N GLY A 257 12.15 9.90 9.74
CA GLY A 257 12.28 8.83 10.73
C GLY A 257 11.62 9.09 12.09
N GLY A 258 11.11 10.30 12.31
CA GLY A 258 10.49 10.74 13.56
C GLY A 258 9.02 10.35 13.70
N LEU A 259 8.44 10.66 14.87
CA LEU A 259 7.02 10.48 15.16
C LEU A 259 6.25 11.78 14.91
N ALA A 260 5.30 11.74 13.97
CA ALA A 260 4.30 12.77 13.75
C ALA A 260 3.03 12.45 14.54
N VAL A 261 2.21 13.45 14.86
CA VAL A 261 0.84 13.21 15.32
C VAL A 261 -0.10 13.37 14.14
N ILE A 262 -0.82 12.31 13.81
CA ILE A 262 -1.77 12.28 12.71
C ILE A 262 -3.19 12.37 13.26
N GLY A 263 -3.93 13.37 12.80
CA GLY A 263 -5.36 13.48 13.04
C GLY A 263 -6.11 12.70 11.96
N VAL A 264 -6.98 11.78 12.36
CA VAL A 264 -7.91 11.06 11.49
C VAL A 264 -9.34 11.45 11.81
N ASN A 265 -10.18 11.58 10.79
CA ASN A 265 -11.60 11.88 10.92
C ASN A 265 -12.42 11.06 9.94
N LEU A 266 -12.62 9.79 10.27
CA LEU A 266 -13.47 8.88 9.51
C LEU A 266 -14.90 8.88 10.05
N PRO A 267 -15.92 8.69 9.20
CA PRO A 267 -17.27 8.39 9.67
C PRO A 267 -17.25 7.11 10.53
N ALA A 268 -18.15 7.05 11.52
CA ALA A 268 -18.38 5.84 12.30
C ALA A 268 -19.02 4.80 11.36
#